data_AF-A0A1W9M1H6-F1
#
_entry.id   AF-A0A1W9M1H6-F1
#
_cell.length_a   1.000
_cell.length_b   1.000
_cell.length_c   1.000
_cell.angle_alpha   90.00
_cell.angle_beta   90.00
_cell.angle_gamma   90.00
#
_symmetry.space_group_name_H-M   'P 1'
#
loop_
_entity.id
_entity.type
_entity.pdbx_description
1 polymer ?
#
loop_
_entity_poly.entity_id
_entity_poly.type
_entity_poly.pdbx_seq_one_letter_code
_entity_poly.pdbx_strand_id
1 'polypeptide(L)'
;MQKIGFIFGIRVVFGFFILFTNSYEAYGADTYSGRNNAAINTAQNTSYLTSAEMQVIAEINKARTNPPQFAEQYLAEWAGKSSNARECYEKMKRMTPREALIPSFALSQAAKDFANESGRSGLVGSTGSDSSGLWTRIDKYGIWSGVVAESISYGYDDPLTIIAQLLVDSKTSCGGQQENILNTGNRFVGVGMAAHKTYRYMCVIAFASDIKDK
;
A
#
# COMPACT_ATOMS: atom_id res chain seq x y z
N MET A 1 65.02 14.44 53.61
CA MET A 1 64.96 14.97 52.23
C MET A 1 64.88 13.76 51.30
N GLN A 2 63.71 13.21 50.98
CA GLN A 2 62.71 13.61 49.98
C GLN A 2 63.12 13.31 48.52
N LYS A 3 62.15 12.73 47.77
CA LYS A 3 62.07 12.30 46.35
C LYS A 3 62.29 10.79 46.16
N ILE A 4 61.30 9.89 45.99
CA ILE A 4 60.06 9.82 45.17
C ILE A 4 60.32 9.83 43.65
N GLY A 5 59.87 8.77 42.97
CA GLY A 5 59.74 8.65 41.51
C GLY A 5 59.72 7.18 41.05
N PHE A 6 58.70 6.38 41.37
CA PHE A 6 57.54 6.05 40.54
C PHE A 6 57.87 5.17 39.31
N ILE A 7 57.70 3.86 39.47
CA ILE A 7 57.73 2.85 38.39
C ILE A 7 56.38 2.95 37.64
N PHE A 8 56.42 3.30 36.36
CA PHE A 8 55.26 3.25 35.48
C PHE A 8 55.01 1.78 35.08
N GLY A 9 54.12 1.11 35.81
CA GLY A 9 53.56 -0.16 35.38
C GLY A 9 52.56 0.07 34.24
N ILE A 10 52.88 -0.42 33.05
CA ILE A 10 51.92 -0.50 31.94
C ILE A 10 50.85 -1.51 32.36
N ARG A 11 49.68 -1.00 32.76
CA ARG A 11 48.46 -1.80 32.85
C ARG A 11 47.95 -2.03 31.43
N VAL A 12 48.22 -3.20 30.88
CA VAL A 12 47.48 -3.70 29.72
C VAL A 12 46.06 -4.00 30.21
N VAL A 13 45.15 -3.06 30.00
CA VAL A 13 43.71 -3.30 30.13
C VAL A 13 43.35 -4.22 28.97
N PHE A 14 43.11 -5.50 29.27
CA PHE A 14 42.42 -6.39 28.35
C PHE A 14 41.00 -5.84 28.15
N GLY A 15 40.84 -5.03 27.09
CA GLY A 15 39.53 -4.64 26.62
C GLY A 15 38.79 -5.89 26.17
N PHE A 16 37.82 -6.32 26.96
CA PHE A 16 36.77 -7.22 26.50
C PHE A 16 36.00 -6.49 25.39
N PHE A 17 36.42 -6.68 24.15
CA PHE A 17 35.61 -6.36 22.98
C PHE A 17 34.46 -7.38 22.97
N ILE A 18 33.35 -7.04 23.63
CA ILE A 18 32.08 -7.71 23.37
C ILE A 18 31.71 -7.31 21.95
N LEU A 19 32.06 -8.17 20.99
CA LEU A 19 31.47 -8.14 19.67
C LEU A 19 29.99 -8.43 19.88
N PHE A 20 29.17 -7.37 19.89
CA PHE A 20 27.76 -7.53 19.56
C PHE A 20 27.72 -8.01 18.11
N THR A 21 27.74 -9.32 17.93
CA THR A 21 27.26 -9.92 16.69
C THR A 21 25.81 -9.50 16.62
N ASN A 22 25.53 -8.50 15.78
CA ASN A 22 24.19 -8.22 15.35
C ASN A 22 23.75 -9.51 14.64
N SER A 23 23.08 -10.41 15.37
CA SER A 23 22.40 -11.54 14.79
C SER A 23 21.19 -10.94 14.10
N TYR A 24 21.40 -10.44 12.89
CA TYR A 24 20.33 -10.36 11.90
C TYR A 24 19.91 -11.81 11.70
N GLU A 25 18.93 -12.23 12.50
CA GLU A 25 18.12 -13.38 12.14
C GLU A 25 17.63 -13.07 10.72
N ALA A 26 18.08 -13.86 9.76
CA ALA A 26 17.54 -13.85 8.41
C ALA A 26 16.09 -14.34 8.53
N TYR A 27 15.19 -13.41 8.89
CA TYR A 27 13.77 -13.56 8.67
C TYR A 27 13.61 -13.84 7.18
N GLY A 28 12.96 -14.96 6.87
CA GLY A 28 13.10 -15.69 5.62
C GLY A 28 13.12 -14.81 4.37
N ALA A 29 13.91 -15.23 3.38
CA ALA A 29 14.01 -14.61 2.07
C ALA A 29 12.66 -14.01 1.63
N ASP A 30 12.65 -12.69 1.39
CA ASP A 30 11.49 -12.01 0.83
C ASP A 30 11.13 -12.74 -0.47
N THR A 31 10.07 -13.54 -0.43
CA THR A 31 9.64 -14.37 -1.55
C THR A 31 8.86 -13.57 -2.59
N TYR A 32 8.68 -12.26 -2.35
CA TYR A 32 8.35 -11.25 -3.37
C TYR A 32 9.60 -10.53 -3.94
N SER A 33 10.80 -10.71 -3.36
CA SER A 33 12.04 -10.00 -3.78
C SER A 33 12.59 -10.40 -5.15
N GLY A 34 12.02 -11.41 -5.80
CA GLY A 34 12.20 -11.62 -7.22
C GLY A 34 11.37 -10.60 -8.01
N ARG A 35 11.89 -9.38 -8.21
CA ARG A 35 11.32 -8.38 -9.12
C ARG A 35 11.17 -8.99 -10.53
N ASN A 36 10.02 -9.62 -10.79
CA ASN A 36 9.43 -10.00 -12.10
C ASN A 36 8.43 -11.15 -11.96
N ASN A 37 7.52 -11.11 -10.97
CA ASN A 37 6.33 -11.94 -11.08
C ASN A 37 5.29 -11.18 -11.92
N ALA A 38 5.18 -11.54 -13.20
CA ALA A 38 4.25 -10.95 -14.14
C ALA A 38 2.79 -10.99 -13.67
N ALA A 39 2.42 -11.96 -12.81
CA ALA A 39 1.09 -12.05 -12.24
C ALA A 39 0.78 -10.92 -11.23
N ILE A 40 1.81 -10.34 -10.59
CA ILE A 40 1.66 -9.25 -9.62
C ILE A 40 1.86 -7.90 -10.32
N ASN A 41 2.88 -7.81 -11.16
CA ASN A 41 3.30 -6.59 -11.84
C ASN A 41 2.49 -6.35 -13.14
N THR A 42 1.17 -6.46 -13.06
CA THR A 42 0.27 -6.31 -14.21
C THR A 42 0.38 -4.93 -14.88
N ALA A 43 0.86 -3.91 -14.15
CA ALA A 43 1.05 -2.54 -14.61
C ALA A 43 2.41 -2.22 -15.24
N GLN A 44 3.37 -3.15 -15.26
CA GLN A 44 4.77 -2.87 -15.62
C GLN A 44 5.00 -2.24 -17.01
N ASN A 45 4.07 -2.46 -17.96
CA ASN A 45 4.17 -1.96 -19.34
C ASN A 45 3.25 -0.78 -19.64
N THR A 46 2.64 -0.19 -18.61
CA THR A 46 1.74 0.95 -18.79
C THR A 46 2.55 2.25 -18.95
N SER A 47 2.16 3.09 -19.92
CA SER A 47 2.80 4.39 -20.15
C SER A 47 2.12 5.55 -19.41
N TYR A 48 0.93 5.30 -18.85
CA TYR A 48 0.08 6.31 -18.22
C TYR A 48 0.13 6.30 -16.69
N LEU A 49 0.90 5.40 -16.08
CA LEU A 49 1.11 5.33 -14.62
C LEU A 49 2.54 5.74 -14.26
N THR A 50 2.68 6.41 -13.13
CA THR A 50 3.99 6.64 -12.50
C THR A 50 4.50 5.37 -11.83
N SER A 51 5.79 5.31 -11.50
CA SER A 51 6.37 4.17 -10.78
C SER A 51 5.70 3.91 -9.43
N ALA A 52 5.30 4.96 -8.70
CA ALA A 52 4.59 4.81 -7.43
C ALA A 52 3.18 4.22 -7.64
N GLU A 53 2.43 4.72 -8.62
CA GLU A 53 1.09 4.20 -8.93
C GLU A 53 1.14 2.74 -9.42
N MET A 54 2.15 2.37 -10.23
CA MET A 54 2.38 0.97 -10.62
C MET A 54 2.67 0.08 -9.41
N GLN A 55 3.46 0.58 -8.45
CA GLN A 55 3.75 -0.16 -7.22
C GLN A 55 2.51 -0.31 -6.34
N VAL A 56 1.62 0.69 -6.26
CA VAL A 56 0.33 0.54 -5.55
C VAL A 56 -0.47 -0.63 -6.11
N ILE A 57 -0.56 -0.76 -7.44
CA ILE A 57 -1.23 -1.89 -8.08
C ILE A 57 -0.53 -3.22 -7.76
N ALA A 58 0.80 -3.23 -7.79
CA ALA A 58 1.57 -4.42 -7.42
C ALA A 58 1.26 -4.85 -5.98
N GLU A 59 1.28 -3.94 -4.99
CA GLU A 59 0.98 -4.24 -3.59
C GLU A 59 -0.46 -4.76 -3.40
N ILE A 60 -1.44 -4.21 -4.12
CA ILE A 60 -2.80 -4.76 -4.16
C ILE A 60 -2.77 -6.20 -4.65
N ASN A 61 -2.05 -6.47 -5.74
CA ASN A 61 -1.99 -7.80 -6.32
C ASN A 61 -1.29 -8.79 -5.40
N LYS A 62 -0.24 -8.39 -4.66
CA LYS A 62 0.34 -9.23 -3.60
C LYS A 62 -0.71 -9.64 -2.56
N ALA A 63 -1.48 -8.67 -2.06
CA ALA A 63 -2.54 -8.90 -1.09
C ALA A 63 -3.67 -9.80 -1.62
N ARG A 64 -3.92 -9.77 -2.93
CA ARG A 64 -4.96 -10.59 -3.58
C ARG A 64 -4.49 -12.00 -3.94
N THR A 65 -3.29 -12.14 -4.52
CA THR A 65 -2.81 -13.43 -5.05
C THR A 65 -2.22 -14.34 -3.98
N ASN A 66 -1.73 -13.78 -2.87
CA ASN A 66 -1.36 -14.57 -1.70
C ASN A 66 -1.71 -13.85 -0.38
N PRO A 67 -3.01 -13.80 -0.02
CA PRO A 67 -3.47 -13.05 1.16
C PRO A 67 -2.83 -13.51 2.48
N PRO A 68 -2.67 -14.82 2.77
CA PRO A 68 -2.02 -15.26 4.01
C PRO A 68 -0.58 -14.75 4.13
N GLN A 69 0.19 -14.84 3.05
CA GLN A 69 1.57 -14.37 3.04
C GLN A 69 1.64 -12.84 3.21
N PHE A 70 0.79 -12.10 2.51
CA PHE A 70 0.74 -10.64 2.65
C PHE A 70 0.41 -10.23 4.09
N ALA A 71 -0.56 -10.92 4.72
CA ALA A 71 -0.92 -10.65 6.10
C ALA A 71 0.25 -10.90 7.07
N GLU A 72 0.93 -12.02 6.93
CA GLU A 72 2.06 -12.40 7.79
C GLU A 72 3.26 -11.46 7.62
N GLN A 73 3.57 -11.05 6.38
CA GLN A 73 4.73 -10.20 6.11
C GLN A 73 4.49 -8.73 6.43
N TYR A 74 3.28 -8.21 6.16
CA TYR A 74 3.06 -6.77 6.13
C TYR A 74 1.99 -6.27 7.12
N LEU A 75 1.10 -7.15 7.60
CA LEU A 75 0.01 -6.75 8.51
C LEU A 75 0.18 -7.22 9.96
N ALA A 76 1.18 -8.07 10.24
CA ALA A 76 1.41 -8.60 11.59
C ALA A 76 1.61 -7.48 12.64
N GLU A 77 2.40 -6.45 12.32
CA GLU A 77 2.59 -5.30 13.22
C GLU A 77 1.33 -4.45 13.36
N TRP A 78 0.53 -4.33 12.29
CA TRP A 78 -0.72 -3.57 12.29
C TRP A 78 -1.78 -4.25 13.16
N ALA A 79 -1.77 -5.58 13.24
CA ALA A 79 -2.69 -6.37 14.04
C ALA A 79 -2.62 -6.05 15.56
N GLY A 80 -1.56 -5.38 16.02
CA GLY A 80 -1.47 -4.87 17.40
C GLY A 80 -2.14 -3.51 17.63
N LYS A 81 -2.48 -2.77 16.57
CA LYS A 81 -2.89 -1.36 16.65
C LYS A 81 -4.38 -1.16 16.92
N SER A 82 -5.24 -2.10 16.51
CA SER A 82 -6.68 -2.04 16.74
C SER A 82 -7.34 -3.41 16.62
N SER A 83 -8.57 -3.56 17.14
CA SER A 83 -9.38 -4.76 16.94
C SER A 83 -9.66 -5.03 15.46
N ASN A 84 -9.93 -3.99 14.69
CA ASN A 84 -10.24 -4.10 13.25
C ASN A 84 -9.01 -4.57 12.47
N ALA A 85 -7.83 -4.04 12.80
CA ALA A 85 -6.58 -4.49 12.20
C ALA A 85 -6.28 -5.96 12.53
N ARG A 86 -6.50 -6.38 13.78
CA ARG A 86 -6.37 -7.79 14.18
C ARG A 86 -7.32 -8.68 13.38
N GLU A 87 -8.58 -8.30 13.27
CA GLU A 87 -9.57 -9.06 12.53
C GLU A 87 -9.22 -9.19 11.05
N CYS A 88 -8.78 -8.10 10.41
CA CYS A 88 -8.34 -8.10 9.03
C CYS A 88 -7.16 -9.05 8.80
N TYR A 89 -6.14 -8.97 9.67
CA TYR A 89 -4.99 -9.87 9.66
C TYR A 89 -5.44 -11.34 9.74
N GLU A 90 -6.26 -11.70 10.73
CA GLU A 90 -6.75 -13.07 10.90
C GLU A 90 -7.64 -13.54 9.74
N LYS A 91 -8.45 -12.65 9.17
CA LYS A 91 -9.29 -12.93 8.00
C LYS A 91 -8.42 -13.26 6.80
N MET A 92 -7.44 -12.41 6.47
CA MET A 92 -6.55 -12.60 5.32
C MET A 92 -5.73 -13.89 5.41
N LYS A 93 -5.33 -14.31 6.62
CA LYS A 93 -4.68 -15.61 6.85
C LYS A 93 -5.51 -16.82 6.44
N ARG A 94 -6.84 -16.69 6.40
CA ARG A 94 -7.76 -17.77 6.00
C ARG A 94 -8.34 -17.58 4.60
N MET A 95 -7.98 -16.49 3.91
CA MET A 95 -8.49 -16.22 2.58
C MET A 95 -7.77 -17.06 1.52
N THR A 96 -8.54 -17.54 0.56
CA THR A 96 -8.00 -18.14 -0.66
C THR A 96 -7.48 -17.05 -1.61
N PRO A 97 -6.48 -17.37 -2.44
CA PRO A 97 -6.02 -16.50 -3.52
C PRO A 97 -7.15 -15.97 -4.41
N ARG A 98 -6.95 -14.76 -4.91
CA ARG A 98 -7.84 -14.05 -5.85
C ARG A 98 -7.05 -13.60 -7.07
N GLU A 99 -7.75 -13.39 -8.17
CA GLU A 99 -7.15 -12.89 -9.40
C GLU A 99 -6.52 -11.51 -9.19
N ALA A 100 -5.35 -11.31 -9.80
CA ALA A 100 -4.71 -10.02 -9.88
C ALA A 100 -5.56 -9.04 -10.70
N LEU A 101 -5.53 -7.77 -10.31
CA LEU A 101 -6.20 -6.69 -11.02
C LEU A 101 -5.39 -6.24 -12.21
N ILE A 102 -6.08 -5.93 -13.29
CA ILE A 102 -5.51 -5.42 -14.54
C ILE A 102 -5.63 -3.89 -14.55
N PRO A 103 -4.55 -3.14 -14.85
CA PRO A 103 -4.64 -1.68 -14.94
C PRO A 103 -5.55 -1.26 -16.11
N SER A 104 -6.37 -0.23 -15.89
CA SER A 104 -7.15 0.44 -16.95
C SER A 104 -6.70 1.90 -17.07
N PHE A 105 -6.56 2.37 -18.31
CA PHE A 105 -6.28 3.77 -18.58
C PHE A 105 -7.42 4.66 -18.06
N ALA A 106 -8.68 4.31 -18.37
CA ALA A 106 -9.85 5.10 -18.00
C ALA A 106 -9.99 5.27 -16.48
N LEU A 107 -9.84 4.18 -15.73
CA LEU A 107 -9.88 4.24 -14.26
C LEU A 107 -8.73 5.08 -13.71
N SER A 108 -7.54 4.96 -14.29
CA SER A 108 -6.36 5.70 -13.85
C SER A 108 -6.49 7.21 -14.10
N GLN A 109 -7.03 7.61 -15.26
CA GLN A 109 -7.28 9.03 -15.54
C GLN A 109 -8.37 9.60 -14.61
N ALA A 110 -9.47 8.88 -14.42
CA ALA A 110 -10.51 9.30 -13.48
C ALA A 110 -9.98 9.48 -12.05
N ALA A 111 -9.13 8.57 -11.58
CA ALA A 111 -8.49 8.66 -10.28
C ALA A 111 -7.49 9.81 -10.18
N LYS A 112 -6.66 10.04 -11.22
CA LYS A 112 -5.68 11.14 -11.27
C LYS A 112 -6.34 12.51 -11.24
N ASP A 113 -7.36 12.71 -12.06
CA ASP A 113 -8.14 13.94 -12.08
C ASP A 113 -8.67 14.27 -10.69
N PHE A 114 -9.29 13.28 -10.04
CA PHE A 114 -9.86 13.47 -8.72
C PHE A 114 -8.80 13.68 -7.65
N ALA A 115 -7.67 12.95 -7.69
CA ALA A 115 -6.56 13.15 -6.76
C ALA A 115 -5.99 14.58 -6.88
N ASN A 116 -5.84 15.10 -8.10
CA ASN A 116 -5.34 16.46 -8.32
C ASN A 116 -6.33 17.54 -7.85
N GLU A 117 -7.62 17.36 -8.14
CA GLU A 117 -8.68 18.27 -7.71
C GLU A 117 -8.80 18.30 -6.18
N SER A 118 -9.01 17.12 -5.58
CA SER A 118 -9.18 16.93 -4.14
C SER A 118 -7.92 17.37 -3.38
N GLY A 119 -6.74 17.00 -3.91
CA GLY A 119 -5.46 17.37 -3.35
C GLY A 119 -5.24 18.89 -3.28
N ARG A 120 -5.56 19.62 -4.35
CA ARG A 120 -5.45 21.10 -4.38
C ARG A 120 -6.45 21.80 -3.47
N SER A 121 -7.69 21.31 -3.45
CA SER A 121 -8.79 21.93 -2.70
C SER A 121 -8.78 21.57 -1.20
N GLY A 122 -8.15 20.44 -0.85
CA GLY A 122 -8.16 19.87 0.49
C GLY A 122 -9.45 19.11 0.82
N LEU A 123 -10.19 18.68 -0.20
CA LEU A 123 -11.44 17.93 -0.04
C LEU A 123 -11.17 16.53 0.53
N VAL A 124 -12.14 16.01 1.28
CA VAL A 124 -12.10 14.65 1.83
C VAL A 124 -13.37 13.94 1.46
N GLY A 125 -13.24 12.67 1.06
CA GLY A 125 -14.34 11.82 0.62
C GLY A 125 -14.32 11.60 -0.89
N SER A 126 -15.40 11.00 -1.41
CA SER A 126 -15.48 10.51 -2.79
C SER A 126 -16.21 11.44 -3.77
N THR A 127 -16.71 12.58 -3.28
CA THR A 127 -17.52 13.54 -4.06
C THR A 127 -16.66 14.70 -4.54
N GLY A 128 -16.70 14.97 -5.85
CA GLY A 128 -16.03 16.11 -6.49
C GLY A 128 -16.60 17.46 -6.05
N SER A 129 -15.85 18.54 -6.33
CA SER A 129 -16.32 19.91 -6.05
C SER A 129 -17.57 20.28 -6.87
N ASP A 130 -17.75 19.63 -8.02
CA ASP A 130 -18.92 19.70 -8.90
C ASP A 130 -20.04 18.73 -8.49
N SER A 131 -19.95 18.12 -7.30
CA SER A 131 -20.83 17.05 -6.82
C SER A 131 -20.76 15.75 -7.64
N SER A 132 -19.76 15.58 -8.53
CA SER A 132 -19.60 14.34 -9.29
C SER A 132 -19.18 13.18 -8.41
N GLY A 133 -19.80 12.02 -8.64
CA GLY A 133 -19.38 10.74 -8.09
C GLY A 133 -18.35 10.05 -8.99
N LEU A 134 -17.80 8.93 -8.52
CA LEU A 134 -16.84 8.12 -9.26
C LEU A 134 -17.30 7.77 -10.68
N TRP A 135 -18.55 7.32 -10.83
CA TRP A 135 -19.11 6.90 -12.12
C TRP A 135 -19.01 8.02 -13.18
N THR A 136 -19.39 9.24 -12.81
CA THR A 136 -19.32 10.42 -13.69
C THR A 136 -17.87 10.73 -14.10
N ARG A 137 -16.90 10.49 -13.22
CA ARG A 137 -15.48 10.67 -13.54
C ARG A 137 -14.97 9.60 -14.51
N ILE A 138 -15.37 8.34 -14.32
CA ILE A 138 -15.01 7.23 -15.21
C ILE A 138 -15.62 7.42 -16.60
N ASP A 139 -16.86 7.90 -16.69
CA ASP A 139 -17.58 8.12 -17.95
C ASP A 139 -16.87 9.10 -18.90
N LYS A 140 -15.95 9.93 -18.39
CA LYS A 140 -15.10 10.81 -19.22
C LYS A 140 -14.11 10.03 -20.09
N TYR A 141 -13.64 8.87 -19.62
CA TYR A 141 -12.51 8.14 -20.21
C TYR A 141 -12.84 6.73 -20.69
N GLY A 142 -13.95 6.16 -20.23
CA GLY A 142 -14.26 4.76 -20.53
C GLY A 142 -15.76 4.48 -20.51
N ILE A 143 -16.10 3.25 -20.87
CA ILE A 143 -17.43 2.67 -20.76
C ILE A 143 -17.30 1.49 -19.80
N TRP A 144 -17.99 1.55 -18.66
CA TRP A 144 -17.94 0.50 -17.63
C TRP A 144 -19.26 -0.26 -17.55
N SER A 145 -19.21 -1.46 -16.97
CA SER A 145 -20.40 -2.21 -16.62
C SER A 145 -20.20 -2.98 -15.31
N GLY A 146 -21.29 -3.37 -14.67
CA GLY A 146 -21.26 -4.02 -13.36
C GLY A 146 -21.09 -3.01 -12.21
N VAL A 147 -20.13 -3.26 -11.32
CA VAL A 147 -19.89 -2.43 -10.14
C VAL A 147 -18.61 -1.63 -10.33
N VAL A 148 -18.63 -0.38 -9.85
CA VAL A 148 -17.44 0.45 -9.66
C VAL A 148 -17.30 0.82 -8.18
N ALA A 149 -16.06 0.96 -7.73
CA ALA A 149 -15.78 1.29 -6.33
C ALA A 149 -14.52 2.16 -6.20
N GLU A 150 -14.41 2.88 -5.09
CA GLU A 150 -13.28 3.78 -4.81
C GLU A 150 -12.73 3.54 -3.40
N SER A 151 -11.42 3.61 -3.26
CA SER A 151 -10.73 3.71 -1.96
C SER A 151 -9.80 4.91 -2.00
N ILE A 152 -9.67 5.62 -0.87
CA ILE A 152 -8.85 6.83 -0.79
C ILE A 152 -8.00 6.80 0.48
N SER A 153 -6.69 6.80 0.29
CA SER A 153 -5.73 7.00 1.36
C SER A 153 -5.31 8.45 1.44
N TYR A 154 -5.09 8.94 2.66
CA TYR A 154 -4.57 10.28 2.97
C TYR A 154 -3.37 10.14 3.90
N GLY A 155 -2.35 10.98 3.74
CA GLY A 155 -1.21 11.05 4.67
C GLY A 155 0.01 10.21 4.29
N TYR A 156 -0.12 9.30 3.34
CA TYR A 156 0.94 8.36 2.95
C TYR A 156 1.30 8.48 1.47
N ASP A 157 2.59 8.41 1.15
CA ASP A 157 3.16 8.37 -0.20
C ASP A 157 3.86 7.03 -0.52
N ASP A 158 4.07 6.18 0.49
CA ASP A 158 4.62 4.83 0.33
C ASP A 158 3.53 3.81 -0.10
N PRO A 159 3.67 3.13 -1.26
CA PRO A 159 2.66 2.21 -1.79
C PRO A 159 2.26 1.06 -0.84
N LEU A 160 3.22 0.44 -0.16
CA LEU A 160 2.93 -0.65 0.77
C LEU A 160 2.14 -0.15 1.97
N THR A 161 2.55 0.97 2.54
CA THR A 161 1.87 1.60 3.67
C THR A 161 0.45 2.04 3.30
N ILE A 162 0.25 2.59 2.10
CA ILE A 162 -1.09 2.93 1.57
C ILE A 162 -1.99 1.69 1.57
N ILE A 163 -1.54 0.58 0.97
CA ILE A 163 -2.36 -0.64 0.89
C ILE A 163 -2.57 -1.27 2.26
N ALA A 164 -1.55 -1.33 3.11
CA ALA A 164 -1.68 -1.84 4.47
C ALA A 164 -2.69 -1.02 5.28
N GLN A 165 -2.62 0.32 5.22
CA GLN A 165 -3.57 1.22 5.88
C GLN A 165 -5.00 0.99 5.38
N LEU A 166 -5.22 0.95 4.07
CA LEU A 166 -6.55 0.74 3.49
C LEU A 166 -7.16 -0.62 3.85
N LEU A 167 -6.34 -1.64 4.03
CA LEU A 167 -6.78 -2.97 4.44
C LEU A 167 -7.20 -3.03 5.91
N VAL A 168 -6.52 -2.30 6.81
CA VAL A 168 -6.73 -2.42 8.27
C VAL A 168 -7.58 -1.31 8.90
N ASP A 169 -7.75 -0.18 8.21
CA ASP A 169 -8.46 1.03 8.69
C ASP A 169 -9.96 1.01 8.35
N SER A 170 -10.57 -0.18 8.28
CA SER A 170 -12.00 -0.30 8.04
C SER A 170 -12.79 0.19 9.27
N LYS A 171 -13.75 1.11 9.08
CA LYS A 171 -14.62 1.64 10.16
C LYS A 171 -15.61 0.60 10.69
N THR A 172 -15.79 -0.50 9.99
CA THR A 172 -16.54 -1.70 10.40
C THR A 172 -15.63 -2.92 10.33
N SER A 173 -15.99 -4.03 10.98
CA SER A 173 -15.30 -5.33 10.87
C SER A 173 -15.12 -5.72 9.41
N CYS A 174 -13.93 -5.44 8.86
CA CYS A 174 -13.54 -5.67 7.48
C CYS A 174 -14.50 -5.20 6.36
N GLY A 175 -15.10 -4.00 6.47
CA GLY A 175 -16.00 -3.41 5.44
C GLY A 175 -15.51 -2.09 4.83
N GLY A 176 -15.95 -1.76 3.62
CA GLY A 176 -15.63 -0.50 2.92
C GLY A 176 -14.40 -0.60 2.00
N GLN A 177 -13.32 0.11 2.32
CA GLN A 177 -12.12 0.21 1.45
C GLN A 177 -11.39 -1.13 1.27
N GLN A 178 -11.27 -1.91 2.35
CA GLN A 178 -10.75 -3.28 2.29
C GLN A 178 -11.57 -4.16 1.34
N GLU A 179 -12.90 -4.04 1.39
CA GLU A 179 -13.77 -4.82 0.53
C GLU A 179 -13.49 -4.49 -0.93
N ASN A 180 -13.32 -3.21 -1.29
CA ASN A 180 -12.97 -2.81 -2.65
C ASN A 180 -11.65 -3.44 -3.14
N ILE A 181 -10.62 -3.50 -2.29
CA ILE A 181 -9.33 -4.13 -2.62
C ILE A 181 -9.47 -5.65 -2.79
N LEU A 182 -10.27 -6.31 -1.93
CA LEU A 182 -10.34 -7.77 -1.87
C LEU A 182 -11.56 -8.38 -2.59
N ASN A 183 -12.48 -7.58 -3.13
CA ASN A 183 -13.69 -8.07 -3.81
C ASN A 183 -13.32 -8.91 -5.05
N THR A 184 -13.95 -10.08 -5.20
CA THR A 184 -13.79 -10.95 -6.38
C THR A 184 -14.45 -10.40 -7.64
N GLY A 185 -15.45 -9.53 -7.49
CA GLY A 185 -16.13 -8.86 -8.60
C GLY A 185 -15.32 -7.74 -9.24
N ASN A 186 -14.22 -7.29 -8.61
CA ASN A 186 -13.32 -6.30 -9.20
C ASN A 186 -12.24 -7.02 -10.02
N ARG A 187 -12.08 -6.59 -11.28
CA ARG A 187 -11.11 -7.14 -12.25
C ARG A 187 -10.13 -6.09 -12.76
N PHE A 188 -10.57 -4.84 -12.77
CA PHE A 188 -9.78 -3.70 -13.25
C PHE A 188 -9.51 -2.70 -12.14
N VAL A 189 -8.38 -2.01 -12.25
CA VAL A 189 -7.94 -0.99 -11.30
C VAL A 189 -7.33 0.22 -12.00
N GLY A 190 -7.50 1.39 -11.41
CA GLY A 190 -6.77 2.59 -11.75
C GLY A 190 -6.33 3.32 -10.50
N VAL A 191 -5.19 4.00 -10.58
CA VAL A 191 -4.59 4.71 -9.44
C VAL A 191 -4.23 6.13 -9.85
N GLY A 192 -4.52 7.07 -8.95
CA GLY A 192 -4.09 8.47 -9.04
C GLY A 192 -3.51 8.92 -7.71
N MET A 193 -2.28 9.46 -7.73
CA MET A 193 -1.61 10.01 -6.56
C MET A 193 -1.36 11.51 -6.72
N ALA A 194 -1.55 12.27 -5.64
CA ALA A 194 -1.32 13.70 -5.63
C ALA A 194 -0.87 14.22 -4.26
N ALA A 195 -0.23 15.38 -4.24
CA ALA A 195 -0.07 16.14 -3.01
C ALA A 195 -1.45 16.63 -2.52
N HIS A 196 -1.66 16.61 -1.20
CA HIS A 196 -2.92 17.03 -0.60
C HIS A 196 -2.70 18.20 0.37
N LYS A 197 -3.51 19.26 0.23
CA LYS A 197 -3.37 20.52 0.99
C LYS A 197 -3.30 20.33 2.50
N THR A 198 -4.15 19.46 3.05
CA THR A 198 -4.22 19.18 4.50
C THR A 198 -3.34 17.99 4.93
N TYR A 199 -3.49 16.84 4.28
CA TYR A 199 -2.83 15.59 4.65
C TYR A 199 -1.47 15.35 3.99
N ARG A 200 -0.89 16.34 3.29
CA ARG A 200 0.36 16.27 2.52
C ARG A 200 0.30 15.38 1.27
N TYR A 201 -0.30 14.19 1.35
CA TYR A 201 -0.45 13.25 0.24
C TYR A 201 -1.85 12.62 0.22
N MET A 202 -2.26 12.17 -0.95
CA MET A 202 -3.42 11.31 -1.14
C MET A 202 -3.20 10.31 -2.28
N CYS A 203 -3.90 9.18 -2.18
CA CYS A 203 -3.95 8.15 -3.21
C CYS A 203 -5.41 7.73 -3.43
N VAL A 204 -5.91 7.89 -4.65
CA VAL A 204 -7.23 7.44 -5.10
C VAL A 204 -7.06 6.15 -5.89
N ILE A 205 -7.81 5.12 -5.53
CA ILE A 205 -7.84 3.83 -6.21
C ILE A 205 -9.25 3.57 -6.67
N ALA A 206 -9.44 3.49 -7.99
CA ALA A 206 -10.71 3.19 -8.64
C ALA A 206 -10.73 1.73 -9.11
N PHE A 207 -11.84 1.05 -8.90
CA PHE A 207 -12.04 -0.35 -9.28
C PHE A 207 -13.26 -0.48 -10.19
N ALA A 208 -13.23 -1.48 -11.09
CA ALA A 208 -14.39 -1.86 -11.88
C ALA A 208 -14.47 -3.37 -12.08
N SER A 209 -15.69 -3.89 -12.21
CA SER A 209 -15.94 -5.25 -12.70
C SER A 209 -15.58 -5.38 -14.17
N ASP A 210 -15.95 -4.40 -14.99
CA ASP A 210 -15.58 -4.34 -16.39
C ASP A 210 -15.44 -2.89 -16.86
N ILE A 211 -14.47 -2.65 -17.74
CA ILE A 211 -14.16 -1.32 -18.28
C ILE A 211 -13.53 -1.47 -19.67
N LYS A 212 -14.00 -0.63 -20.59
CA LYS A 212 -13.38 -0.41 -21.89
C LYS A 212 -12.96 1.05 -22.00
N ASP A 213 -11.66 1.26 -22.22
CA ASP A 213 -11.11 2.60 -22.48
C ASP A 213 -11.70 3.19 -23.79
N LYS A 214 -11.92 4.51 -23.83
CA LYS A 214 -12.41 5.25 -25.01
C LYS A 214 -11.30 5.65 -25.97
#